data_AF-A0A7S0SKW4-F1
#
_entry.id   AF-A0A7S0SKW4-F1
#
_cell.length_a   1.000
_cell.length_b   1.000
_cell.length_c   1.000
_cell.angle_alpha   90.00
_cell.angle_beta   90.00
_cell.angle_gamma   90.00
#
_symmetry.space_group_name_H-M   'P 1'
#
loop_
_entity.id
_entity.type
_entity.pdbx_description
1 polymer ?
#
loop_
_entity_poly.entity_id
_entity_poly.type
_entity_poly.pdbx_seq_one_letter_code
_entity_poly.pdbx_strand_id
1 'polypeptide(L)'
;IQGRYQPGVSTNVPFWDAGITGQGQIVGSGDTGADRRNCYLSASKFVMYRGIVTENGAPNESDEDGHGTHVCGSIAGSSGASGSTNYNGVAKDARLAFTDLAGSNGQLSNTNNMHSDYYQHAYDAGARIHSDSWGYRSKSYTRITKEIDEFAAANPMFLPMFALGNAGETTPTGMFTYGAPANAKNLLAIGATLSPNSRQPTYLT
;
A
#
# COMPACT_ATOMS: atom_id res chain seq x y z
N ILE A 1 -8.78 -19.69 -16.81
CA ILE A 1 -7.61 -19.01 -17.40
C ILE A 1 -6.60 -18.86 -16.27
N GLN A 2 -5.77 -19.89 -16.07
CA GLN A 2 -4.88 -20.05 -14.92
C GLN A 2 -3.50 -19.52 -15.27
N GLY A 3 -2.86 -18.86 -14.31
CA GLY A 3 -1.59 -18.16 -14.45
C GLY A 3 -0.52 -19.00 -15.15
N ARG A 4 -0.17 -18.56 -16.37
CA ARG A 4 1.16 -18.80 -16.92
C ARG A 4 1.95 -17.50 -16.77
N TYR A 5 3.16 -17.68 -16.25
CA TYR A 5 4.25 -16.73 -16.20
C TYR A 5 4.18 -15.67 -17.31
N GLN A 6 3.82 -14.45 -16.93
CA GLN A 6 4.10 -13.26 -17.73
C GLN A 6 5.29 -12.56 -17.09
N PRO A 7 6.49 -12.65 -17.68
CA PRO A 7 7.56 -11.75 -17.30
C PRO A 7 7.10 -10.34 -17.69
N GLY A 8 7.04 -9.41 -16.74
CA GLY A 8 6.72 -8.02 -17.01
C GLY A 8 7.84 -7.42 -17.86
N VAL A 9 7.59 -7.18 -19.15
CA VAL A 9 8.56 -6.55 -20.05
C VAL A 9 8.10 -5.13 -20.32
N SER A 10 8.65 -4.16 -19.57
CA SER A 10 8.90 -2.78 -20.04
C SER A 10 9.47 -1.91 -18.91
N THR A 11 10.60 -1.25 -19.16
CA THR A 11 11.06 -0.08 -18.37
C THR A 11 10.47 1.23 -18.90
N ASN A 12 9.53 1.17 -19.85
CA ASN A 12 8.86 2.35 -20.36
C ASN A 12 7.93 2.90 -19.29
N VAL A 13 7.88 4.21 -19.20
CA VAL A 13 6.99 4.95 -18.31
C VAL A 13 5.95 5.71 -19.15
N PRO A 14 5.13 5.01 -19.97
CA PRO A 14 4.27 5.67 -20.97
C PRO A 14 3.28 6.65 -20.35
N PHE A 15 2.86 6.40 -19.11
CA PHE A 15 2.04 7.34 -18.36
C PHE A 15 2.81 8.61 -18.01
N TRP A 16 4.07 8.50 -17.57
CA TRP A 16 4.89 9.68 -17.28
C TRP A 16 5.24 10.44 -18.55
N ASP A 17 5.53 9.73 -19.65
CA ASP A 17 5.79 10.34 -20.97
C ASP A 17 4.55 11.13 -21.46
N ALA A 18 3.36 10.69 -21.09
CA ALA A 18 2.10 11.39 -21.32
C ALA A 18 1.77 12.48 -20.26
N GLY A 19 2.67 12.75 -19.31
CA GLY A 19 2.47 13.73 -18.23
C GLY A 19 1.57 13.26 -17.09
N ILE A 20 1.21 11.97 -17.04
CA ILE A 20 0.38 11.36 -16.00
C ILE A 20 1.32 10.81 -14.90
N THR A 21 1.59 11.64 -13.91
CA THR A 21 2.53 11.34 -12.80
C THR A 21 1.87 11.34 -11.42
N GLY A 22 0.55 11.52 -11.36
CA GLY A 22 -0.21 11.64 -10.11
C GLY A 22 -0.29 13.07 -9.54
N GLN A 23 0.14 14.08 -10.28
CA GLN A 23 0.04 15.48 -9.87
C GLN A 23 -1.40 15.83 -9.42
N GLY A 24 -1.52 16.41 -8.22
CA GLY A 24 -2.80 16.79 -7.61
C GLY A 24 -3.62 15.63 -7.05
N GLN A 25 -3.14 14.39 -7.15
CA GLN A 25 -3.78 13.22 -6.56
C GLN A 25 -3.27 12.96 -5.15
N ILE A 26 -4.14 12.41 -4.32
CA ILE A 26 -3.84 11.98 -2.96
C ILE A 26 -4.15 10.49 -2.87
N VAL A 27 -3.16 9.70 -2.47
CA VAL A 27 -3.31 8.26 -2.27
C VAL A 27 -3.30 7.98 -0.77
N GLY A 28 -4.34 7.33 -0.29
CA GLY A 28 -4.41 6.82 1.08
C GLY A 28 -3.57 5.55 1.22
N SER A 29 -2.93 5.36 2.36
CA SER A 29 -2.24 4.12 2.69
C SER A 29 -2.06 4.01 4.20
N GLY A 30 -1.95 2.80 4.71
CA GLY A 30 -1.52 2.61 6.08
C GLY A 30 -0.81 1.29 6.27
N ASP A 31 0.26 1.35 7.06
CA ASP A 31 1.29 0.33 7.14
C ASP A 31 2.17 0.55 8.39
N THR A 32 3.38 -0.03 8.49
CA THR A 32 4.28 -0.02 9.66
C THR A 32 4.88 1.35 10.04
N GLY A 33 4.42 2.43 9.41
CA GLY A 33 5.05 3.75 9.47
C GLY A 33 5.64 4.16 8.13
N ALA A 34 6.27 5.33 8.08
CA ALA A 34 7.13 5.72 6.97
C ALA A 34 8.30 6.56 7.47
N ASP A 35 9.53 6.23 7.05
CA ASP A 35 10.70 7.04 7.36
C ASP A 35 10.64 8.36 6.59
N ARG A 36 10.16 9.41 7.26
CA ARG A 36 9.93 10.74 6.67
C ARG A 36 11.22 11.56 6.52
N ARG A 37 12.35 11.00 6.96
CA ARG A 37 13.71 11.51 6.70
C ARG A 37 14.29 10.96 5.40
N ASN A 38 13.66 9.94 4.80
CA ASN A 38 14.05 9.39 3.52
C ASN A 38 13.89 10.46 2.41
N CYS A 39 14.88 10.58 1.53
CA CYS A 39 14.90 11.59 0.48
C CYS A 39 13.77 11.46 -0.55
N TYR A 40 13.13 10.30 -0.67
CA TYR A 40 11.96 10.08 -1.54
C TYR A 40 10.62 10.37 -0.83
N LEU A 41 10.62 10.43 0.50
CA LEU A 41 9.43 10.51 1.35
C LEU A 41 9.54 11.64 2.37
N SER A 42 10.09 12.79 1.95
CA SER A 42 10.14 13.97 2.82
C SER A 42 8.76 14.29 3.40
N ALA A 43 8.71 14.95 4.56
CA ALA A 43 7.47 15.35 5.23
C ALA A 43 6.42 16.01 4.30
N SER A 44 6.85 16.77 3.29
CA SER A 44 5.95 17.44 2.32
C SER A 44 5.11 16.48 1.46
N LYS A 45 5.56 15.22 1.33
CA LYS A 45 4.84 14.17 0.60
C LYS A 45 3.53 13.79 1.28
N PHE A 46 3.40 14.04 2.56
CA PHE A 46 2.22 13.67 3.32
C PHE A 46 1.27 14.87 3.43
N VAL A 47 0.03 14.72 2.99
CA VAL A 47 -1.07 15.64 3.34
C VAL A 47 -1.62 15.34 4.72
N MET A 48 -1.47 14.08 5.15
CA MET A 48 -1.90 13.56 6.43
C MET A 48 -0.90 12.48 6.83
N TYR A 49 -0.50 12.48 8.11
CA TYR A 49 0.23 11.38 8.74
C TYR A 49 -0.36 11.19 10.14
N ARG A 50 -1.07 10.07 10.34
CA ARG A 50 -1.66 9.69 11.63
C ARG A 50 -0.89 8.52 12.19
N GLY A 51 -0.55 8.51 13.48
CA GLY A 51 0.26 7.45 14.07
C GLY A 51 0.58 7.71 15.53
N ILE A 52 1.51 6.92 16.07
CA ILE A 52 2.09 7.17 17.39
C ILE A 52 2.80 8.52 17.37
N VAL A 53 2.57 9.32 18.41
CA VAL A 53 3.29 10.58 18.62
C VAL A 53 4.46 10.35 19.57
N THR A 54 5.57 11.02 19.28
CA THR A 54 6.73 11.12 20.16
C THR A 54 6.37 11.85 21.46
N GLU A 55 7.25 11.82 22.46
CA GLU A 55 7.07 12.54 23.74
C GLU A 55 6.82 14.04 23.56
N ASN A 56 7.33 14.61 22.46
CA ASN A 56 7.16 16.03 22.12
C ASN A 56 5.85 16.32 21.34
N GLY A 57 4.97 15.32 21.18
CA GLY A 57 3.71 15.44 20.45
C GLY A 57 3.83 15.46 18.93
N ALA A 58 5.05 15.34 18.38
CA ALA A 58 5.27 15.22 16.94
C ALA A 58 5.02 13.78 16.48
N PRO A 59 4.46 13.54 15.27
CA PRO A 59 4.31 12.19 14.73
C PRO A 59 5.65 11.45 14.67
N ASN A 60 5.65 10.13 14.92
CA ASN A 60 6.84 9.31 14.66
C ASN A 60 7.25 9.47 13.19
N GLU A 61 8.53 9.74 12.97
CA GLU A 61 9.11 9.92 11.64
C GLU A 61 9.94 8.73 11.19
N SER A 62 9.98 7.67 12.00
CA SER A 62 10.66 6.42 11.72
C SER A 62 9.64 5.34 11.37
N ASP A 63 10.13 4.33 10.66
CA ASP A 63 9.46 3.06 10.41
C ASP A 63 10.45 1.99 10.82
N GLU A 64 10.21 1.34 11.96
CA GLU A 64 11.16 0.41 12.57
C GLU A 64 11.23 -0.94 11.83
N ASP A 65 10.24 -1.24 10.98
CA ASP A 65 10.19 -2.45 10.14
C ASP A 65 10.71 -2.17 8.72
N GLY A 66 10.33 -1.03 8.15
CA GLY A 66 10.71 -0.59 6.80
C GLY A 66 9.70 -0.95 5.71
N HIS A 67 8.73 -1.81 5.99
CA HIS A 67 7.71 -2.21 5.02
C HIS A 67 6.86 -1.03 4.55
N GLY A 68 6.35 -0.21 5.46
CA GLY A 68 5.53 0.96 5.13
C GLY A 68 6.29 2.03 4.35
N THR A 69 7.57 2.24 4.66
CA THR A 69 8.48 3.10 3.89
C THR A 69 8.62 2.60 2.46
N HIS A 70 8.81 1.29 2.27
CA HIS A 70 8.91 0.69 0.94
C HIS A 70 7.59 0.80 0.15
N VAL A 71 6.44 0.59 0.82
CA VAL A 71 5.11 0.75 0.23
C VAL A 71 4.87 2.19 -0.20
N CYS A 72 5.09 3.16 0.69
CA CYS A 72 4.96 4.59 0.38
C CYS A 72 5.88 5.00 -0.79
N GLY A 73 7.12 4.52 -0.77
CA GLY A 73 8.10 4.76 -1.84
C GLY A 73 7.61 4.25 -3.19
N SER A 74 7.07 3.02 -3.22
CA SER A 74 6.52 2.41 -4.43
C SER A 74 5.30 3.17 -4.98
N ILE A 75 4.45 3.73 -4.10
CA ILE A 75 3.27 4.50 -4.49
C ILE A 75 3.68 5.87 -5.06
N ALA A 76 4.35 6.71 -4.25
CA ALA A 76 4.53 8.13 -4.55
C ALA A 76 5.92 8.69 -4.18
N GLY A 77 6.90 7.82 -3.91
CA GLY A 77 8.27 8.22 -3.64
C GLY A 77 8.83 9.06 -4.79
N SER A 78 9.52 10.15 -4.46
CA SER A 78 10.13 11.00 -5.48
C SER A 78 11.40 11.65 -4.97
N SER A 79 12.51 11.42 -5.66
CA SER A 79 13.80 12.02 -5.35
C SER A 79 13.87 13.53 -5.62
N GLY A 80 12.83 14.10 -6.24
CA GLY A 80 12.86 15.46 -6.77
C GLY A 80 14.04 15.66 -7.72
N ALA A 81 14.76 16.78 -7.57
CA ALA A 81 15.97 17.07 -8.35
C ALA A 81 17.26 16.51 -7.71
N SER A 82 17.18 15.97 -6.50
CA SER A 82 18.33 15.69 -5.62
C SER A 82 18.75 14.21 -5.55
N GLY A 83 18.10 13.33 -6.31
CA GLY A 83 18.43 11.90 -6.34
C GLY A 83 17.99 11.20 -7.61
N SER A 84 18.33 9.91 -7.73
CA SER A 84 18.05 9.14 -8.94
C SER A 84 16.55 8.99 -9.20
N THR A 85 16.07 9.43 -10.35
CA THR A 85 14.67 9.25 -10.75
C THR A 85 14.30 7.81 -11.07
N ASN A 86 15.28 6.90 -11.12
CA ASN A 86 15.10 5.48 -11.45
C ASN A 86 14.30 4.71 -10.41
N TYR A 87 14.18 5.25 -9.19
CA TYR A 87 13.50 4.61 -8.05
C TYR A 87 12.26 5.41 -7.61
N ASN A 88 11.77 6.32 -8.45
CA ASN A 88 10.54 7.03 -8.19
C ASN A 88 9.35 6.06 -8.21
N GLY A 89 8.40 6.28 -7.29
CA GLY A 89 7.16 5.54 -7.23
C GLY A 89 6.27 5.79 -8.44
N VAL A 90 5.29 4.90 -8.65
CA VAL A 90 4.42 4.90 -9.83
C VAL A 90 3.73 6.25 -10.07
N ALA A 91 3.25 6.88 -9.00
CA ALA A 91 2.62 8.20 -9.00
C ALA A 91 3.52 9.23 -8.28
N LYS A 92 4.73 9.43 -8.80
CA LYS A 92 5.79 10.24 -8.18
C LYS A 92 5.41 11.69 -7.81
N ASP A 93 4.37 12.27 -8.41
CA ASP A 93 3.92 13.64 -8.11
C ASP A 93 2.63 13.67 -7.26
N ALA A 94 2.12 12.50 -6.86
CA ALA A 94 1.05 12.39 -5.88
C ALA A 94 1.56 12.69 -4.46
N ARG A 95 0.60 12.94 -3.56
CA ARG A 95 0.80 13.04 -2.11
C ARG A 95 0.12 11.89 -1.39
N LEU A 96 0.52 11.65 -0.15
CA LEU A 96 0.05 10.53 0.68
C LEU A 96 -0.82 11.01 1.83
N ALA A 97 -1.95 10.34 2.05
CA ALA A 97 -2.72 10.40 3.28
C ALA A 97 -2.43 9.11 4.06
N PHE A 98 -1.46 9.17 4.97
CA PHE A 98 -0.90 7.98 5.59
C PHE A 98 -1.38 7.76 7.02
N THR A 99 -1.67 6.51 7.37
CA THR A 99 -1.93 6.08 8.75
C THR A 99 -0.90 5.00 9.13
N ASP A 100 -0.01 5.35 10.04
CA ASP A 100 0.88 4.42 10.71
C ASP A 100 0.06 3.52 11.65
N LEU A 101 0.07 2.24 11.31
CA LEU A 101 -0.62 1.16 12.01
C LEU A 101 0.33 0.41 12.96
N ALA A 102 1.61 0.77 13.04
CA ALA A 102 2.54 0.09 13.92
C ALA A 102 2.17 0.33 15.40
N GLY A 103 2.26 -0.75 16.18
CA GLY A 103 2.29 -0.65 17.64
C GLY A 103 3.65 -0.12 18.12
N SER A 104 3.81 0.04 19.44
CA SER A 104 5.05 0.52 20.06
C SER A 104 6.28 -0.37 19.83
N ASN A 105 6.09 -1.57 19.27
CA ASN A 105 7.14 -2.52 18.91
C ASN A 105 7.45 -2.52 17.40
N GLY A 106 6.92 -1.58 16.62
CA GLY A 106 7.11 -1.47 15.17
C GLY A 106 6.29 -2.47 14.34
N GLN A 107 5.56 -3.39 14.98
CA GLN A 107 4.75 -4.38 14.26
C GLN A 107 3.38 -3.82 13.93
N LEU A 108 2.86 -4.18 12.75
CA LEU A 108 1.48 -3.86 12.37
C LEU A 108 0.50 -4.28 13.47
N SER A 109 -0.22 -3.29 13.99
CA SER A 109 -1.36 -3.47 14.87
C SER A 109 -2.65 -3.48 14.06
N ASN A 110 -3.68 -4.13 14.60
CA ASN A 110 -4.98 -4.17 13.96
C ASN A 110 -5.65 -2.78 14.03
N THR A 111 -6.07 -2.26 12.87
CA THR A 111 -7.13 -1.24 12.85
C THR A 111 -8.46 -1.88 13.23
N ASN A 112 -9.14 -1.31 14.23
CA ASN A 112 -10.40 -1.84 14.74
C ASN A 112 -11.64 -1.16 14.14
N ASN A 113 -11.46 -0.19 13.24
CA ASN A 113 -12.51 0.59 12.62
C ASN A 113 -12.06 1.07 11.24
N MET A 114 -12.41 0.30 10.20
CA MET A 114 -12.05 0.67 8.83
C MET A 114 -12.86 1.88 8.35
N HIS A 115 -14.10 1.97 8.79
CA HIS A 115 -15.08 2.87 8.20
C HIS A 115 -14.91 4.31 8.68
N SER A 116 -15.23 4.59 9.95
CA SER A 116 -15.34 5.97 10.47
C SER A 116 -14.03 6.55 10.99
N ASP A 117 -12.97 5.74 11.00
CA ASP A 117 -11.63 6.16 11.42
C ASP A 117 -10.67 6.04 10.23
N TYR A 118 -10.24 4.82 9.90
CA TYR A 118 -9.16 4.61 8.94
C TYR A 118 -9.43 5.23 7.55
N TYR A 119 -10.53 4.84 6.89
CA TYR A 119 -10.86 5.38 5.57
C TYR A 119 -11.49 6.75 5.59
N GLN A 120 -12.30 7.08 6.60
CA GLN A 120 -12.89 8.43 6.69
C GLN A 120 -11.80 9.50 6.77
N HIS A 121 -10.76 9.30 7.59
CA HIS A 121 -9.67 10.26 7.68
C HIS A 121 -8.90 10.43 6.37
N ALA A 122 -8.60 9.33 5.65
CA ALA A 122 -7.96 9.41 4.35
C ALA A 122 -8.88 10.10 3.32
N TYR A 123 -10.18 9.80 3.33
CA TYR A 123 -11.18 10.40 2.45
C TYR A 123 -11.31 11.91 2.66
N ASP A 124 -11.36 12.34 3.93
CA ASP A 124 -11.43 13.74 4.34
C ASP A 124 -10.15 14.50 3.99
N ALA A 125 -8.99 13.82 4.06
CA ALA A 125 -7.71 14.34 3.57
C ALA A 125 -7.66 14.44 2.03
N GLY A 126 -8.69 13.96 1.32
CA GLY A 126 -8.84 14.06 -0.13
C GLY A 126 -8.47 12.79 -0.90
N ALA A 127 -8.12 11.70 -0.22
CA ALA A 127 -7.82 10.44 -0.90
C ALA A 127 -9.08 9.83 -1.54
N ARG A 128 -8.93 9.30 -2.75
CA ARG A 128 -9.97 8.57 -3.48
C ARG A 128 -9.56 7.15 -3.85
N ILE A 129 -8.29 6.82 -3.62
CA ILE A 129 -7.74 5.47 -3.71
C ILE A 129 -7.01 5.22 -2.39
N HIS A 130 -7.15 4.01 -1.85
CA HIS A 130 -6.47 3.61 -0.61
C HIS A 130 -5.76 2.28 -0.82
N SER A 131 -4.45 2.24 -0.63
CA SER A 131 -3.61 1.07 -0.87
C SER A 131 -3.08 0.48 0.43
N ASP A 132 -3.50 -0.74 0.72
CA ASP A 132 -3.25 -1.44 1.98
C ASP A 132 -2.49 -2.76 1.73
N SER A 133 -1.24 -2.83 2.19
CA SER A 133 -0.33 -3.95 1.93
C SER A 133 -0.22 -4.92 3.11
N TRP A 134 -1.33 -5.13 3.81
CA TRP A 134 -1.41 -5.98 4.99
C TRP A 134 -2.67 -6.85 4.97
N GLY A 135 -2.70 -7.86 5.83
CA GLY A 135 -3.84 -8.75 5.95
C GLY A 135 -3.56 -9.89 6.93
N TYR A 136 -4.57 -10.73 7.13
CA TYR A 136 -4.54 -11.86 8.03
C TYR A 136 -4.96 -13.14 7.31
N ARG A 137 -4.43 -14.27 7.79
CA ARG A 137 -4.68 -15.61 7.23
C ARG A 137 -6.07 -16.12 7.62
N SER A 138 -7.10 -15.48 7.09
CA SER A 138 -8.50 -15.87 7.26
C SER A 138 -9.22 -15.80 5.92
N LYS A 139 -10.13 -16.75 5.69
CA LYS A 139 -11.03 -16.77 4.53
C LYS A 139 -12.41 -16.22 4.87
N SER A 140 -12.68 -16.02 6.16
CA SER A 140 -13.97 -15.56 6.63
C SER A 140 -14.23 -14.14 6.19
N TYR A 141 -15.49 -13.83 5.87
CA TYR A 141 -15.94 -12.47 5.73
C TYR A 141 -16.04 -11.86 7.13
N THR A 142 -15.00 -11.13 7.54
CA THR A 142 -14.90 -10.60 8.91
C THR A 142 -15.64 -9.28 9.05
N ARG A 143 -15.73 -8.78 10.29
CA ARG A 143 -16.21 -7.41 10.55
C ARG A 143 -15.42 -6.36 9.76
N ILE A 144 -14.09 -6.49 9.69
CA ILE A 144 -13.22 -5.58 8.94
C ILE A 144 -13.52 -5.65 7.44
N THR A 145 -13.68 -6.87 6.88
CA THR A 145 -14.08 -7.06 5.48
C THR A 145 -15.44 -6.40 5.19
N LYS A 146 -16.40 -6.54 6.12
CA LYS A 146 -17.72 -5.91 6.03
C LYS A 146 -17.63 -4.38 6.01
N GLU A 147 -16.86 -3.80 6.92
CA GLU A 147 -16.72 -2.34 7.02
C GLU A 147 -16.09 -1.72 5.77
N ILE A 148 -15.14 -2.42 5.13
CA ILE A 148 -14.57 -2.01 3.84
C ILE A 148 -15.64 -1.98 2.75
N ASP A 149 -16.45 -3.05 2.66
CA ASP A 149 -17.55 -3.13 1.69
C ASP A 149 -18.59 -2.03 1.91
N GLU A 150 -18.96 -1.77 3.17
CA GLU A 150 -19.90 -0.71 3.54
C GLU A 150 -19.36 0.68 3.19
N PHE A 151 -18.08 0.95 3.49
CA PHE A 151 -17.47 2.24 3.20
C PHE A 151 -17.40 2.51 1.70
N ALA A 152 -16.94 1.54 0.91
CA ALA A 152 -16.86 1.67 -0.55
C ALA A 152 -18.26 1.78 -1.20
N ALA A 153 -19.27 1.07 -0.67
CA ALA A 153 -20.64 1.19 -1.15
C ALA A 153 -21.24 2.57 -0.86
N ALA A 154 -20.94 3.15 0.31
CA ALA A 154 -21.38 4.50 0.68
C ALA A 154 -20.61 5.60 -0.06
N ASN A 155 -19.36 5.31 -0.48
CA ASN A 155 -18.46 6.26 -1.13
C ASN A 155 -18.02 5.70 -2.50
N PRO A 156 -18.86 5.79 -3.56
CA PRO A 156 -18.60 5.14 -4.85
C PRO A 156 -17.35 5.68 -5.59
N MET A 157 -16.83 6.82 -5.16
CA MET A 157 -15.59 7.42 -5.67
C MET A 157 -14.37 7.10 -4.80
N PHE A 158 -14.47 6.13 -3.90
CA PHE A 158 -13.37 5.64 -3.08
C PHE A 158 -13.05 4.20 -3.44
N LEU A 159 -11.81 3.93 -3.85
CA LEU A 159 -11.34 2.60 -4.23
C LEU A 159 -10.39 2.04 -3.16
N PRO A 160 -10.84 1.11 -2.31
CA PRO A 160 -9.95 0.32 -1.47
C PRO A 160 -9.18 -0.70 -2.33
N MET A 161 -7.90 -0.85 -2.03
CA MET A 161 -6.99 -1.79 -2.68
C MET A 161 -6.23 -2.58 -1.61
N PHE A 162 -6.22 -3.91 -1.73
CA PHE A 162 -5.55 -4.77 -0.76
C PHE A 162 -4.65 -5.80 -1.41
N ALA A 163 -3.49 -6.06 -0.80
CA ALA A 163 -2.67 -7.21 -1.15
C ALA A 163 -3.44 -8.53 -0.88
N LEU A 164 -3.41 -9.45 -1.85
CA LEU A 164 -4.13 -10.73 -1.76
C LEU A 164 -3.53 -11.67 -0.70
N GLY A 165 -2.24 -11.46 -0.36
CA GLY A 165 -1.49 -12.21 0.65
C GLY A 165 -0.40 -13.13 0.07
N ASN A 166 0.55 -13.52 0.92
CA ASN A 166 1.79 -14.21 0.52
C ASN A 166 1.76 -15.72 0.82
N ALA A 167 0.59 -16.32 1.01
CA ALA A 167 0.46 -17.73 1.41
C ALA A 167 0.39 -18.70 0.22
N GLY A 168 0.67 -18.27 -1.02
CA GLY A 168 0.58 -19.13 -2.21
C GLY A 168 1.38 -20.43 -2.08
N GLU A 169 2.58 -20.36 -1.51
CA GLU A 169 3.45 -21.54 -1.36
C GLU A 169 3.04 -22.47 -0.22
N THR A 170 2.06 -22.10 0.62
CA THR A 170 1.60 -22.98 1.71
C THR A 170 0.75 -24.15 1.22
N THR A 171 0.43 -24.19 -0.08
CA THR A 171 -0.27 -25.32 -0.71
C THR A 171 0.40 -25.67 -2.04
N PRO A 172 0.39 -26.94 -2.47
CA PRO A 172 1.01 -27.34 -3.73
C PRO A 172 0.46 -26.62 -4.97
N THR A 173 -0.78 -26.11 -4.90
CA THR A 173 -1.47 -25.48 -6.03
C THR A 173 -1.53 -23.95 -5.92
N GLY A 174 -1.19 -23.37 -4.76
CA GLY A 174 -1.46 -21.96 -4.44
C GLY A 174 -2.94 -21.57 -4.46
N MET A 175 -3.86 -22.53 -4.53
CA MET A 175 -5.28 -22.25 -4.61
C MET A 175 -5.87 -21.98 -3.23
N PHE A 176 -6.80 -21.02 -3.17
CA PHE A 176 -7.51 -20.66 -1.94
C PHE A 176 -6.58 -20.24 -0.79
N THR A 177 -5.49 -19.53 -1.10
CA THR A 177 -4.53 -19.00 -0.12
C THR A 177 -4.66 -17.48 0.07
N TYR A 178 -5.73 -16.88 -0.44
CA TYR A 178 -6.04 -15.47 -0.18
C TYR A 178 -6.32 -15.24 1.31
N GLY A 179 -6.00 -14.05 1.78
CA GLY A 179 -6.32 -13.59 3.12
C GLY A 179 -7.47 -12.59 3.14
N ALA A 180 -7.92 -12.26 4.35
CA ALA A 180 -8.78 -11.14 4.60
C ALA A 180 -7.91 -9.94 5.04
N PRO A 181 -8.32 -8.70 4.74
CA PRO A 181 -9.62 -8.33 4.17
C PRO A 181 -9.68 -8.36 2.64
N ALA A 182 -8.66 -8.83 1.92
CA ALA A 182 -8.65 -8.88 0.44
C ALA A 182 -9.78 -9.71 -0.19
N ASN A 183 -10.57 -10.41 0.62
CA ASN A 183 -11.80 -11.11 0.22
C ASN A 183 -13.07 -10.22 0.25
N ALA A 184 -12.96 -8.90 0.47
CA ALA A 184 -14.10 -8.00 0.36
C ALA A 184 -14.58 -7.90 -1.10
N LYS A 185 -15.86 -7.55 -1.29
CA LYS A 185 -16.50 -7.53 -2.60
C LYS A 185 -16.25 -6.22 -3.36
N ASN A 186 -16.14 -5.11 -2.63
CA ASN A 186 -16.08 -3.76 -3.17
C ASN A 186 -14.66 -3.17 -3.10
N LEU A 187 -13.64 -4.02 -3.18
CA LEU A 187 -12.23 -3.61 -3.25
C LEU A 187 -11.55 -4.24 -4.46
N LEU A 188 -10.37 -3.71 -4.80
CA LEU A 188 -9.46 -4.34 -5.75
C LEU A 188 -8.39 -5.15 -5.02
N ALA A 189 -8.44 -6.48 -5.15
CA ALA A 189 -7.45 -7.38 -4.56
C ALA A 189 -6.28 -7.60 -5.54
N ILE A 190 -5.05 -7.46 -5.05
CA ILE A 190 -3.84 -7.43 -5.88
C ILE A 190 -2.95 -8.64 -5.57
N GLY A 191 -2.73 -9.49 -6.57
CA GLY A 191 -1.72 -10.54 -6.52
C GLY A 191 -0.37 -10.05 -7.08
N ALA A 192 0.70 -10.77 -6.78
CA ALA A 192 2.04 -10.45 -7.25
C ALA A 192 2.48 -11.36 -8.42
N THR A 193 3.27 -10.78 -9.32
CA THR A 193 4.05 -11.49 -10.33
C THR A 193 5.53 -11.13 -10.17
N LEU A 194 6.41 -11.82 -10.91
CA LEU A 194 7.84 -11.51 -10.87
C LEU A 194 8.15 -10.17 -11.54
N SER A 195 9.18 -9.50 -11.03
CA SER A 195 9.76 -8.32 -11.67
C SER A 195 10.76 -8.76 -12.76
N PRO A 196 11.09 -7.89 -13.74
CA PRO A 196 12.07 -8.21 -14.77
C PRO A 196 13.46 -8.59 -14.20
N ASN A 197 13.76 -8.15 -12.98
CA ASN A 197 15.03 -8.42 -12.28
C ASN A 197 14.95 -9.60 -11.31
N SER A 198 13.80 -10.29 -11.20
CA SER A 198 13.69 -11.51 -10.42
C SER A 198 14.51 -12.62 -11.10
N ARG A 199 15.63 -13.03 -10.50
CA ARG A 199 16.35 -14.24 -10.93
C ARG A 199 15.41 -15.43 -10.84
N GLN A 200 15.42 -16.31 -11.85
CA GLN A 200 14.72 -17.59 -11.76
C GLN A 200 15.15 -18.30 -10.47
N PRO A 201 14.23 -18.91 -9.69
CA PRO A 201 14.65 -19.91 -8.74
C PRO A 201 15.36 -21.00 -9.53
N THR A 202 16.67 -21.12 -9.34
CA THR A 202 17.41 -22.28 -9.81
C THR A 202 16.84 -23.47 -9.06
N TYR A 203 15.96 -24.25 -9.70
CA TYR A 203 15.67 -25.58 -9.23
C TYR A 203 16.99 -26.34 -9.26
N LEU A 204 17.57 -26.57 -8.08
CA LEU A 204 18.62 -27.56 -7.92
C LEU A 204 17.99 -28.90 -8.30
N THR A 205 18.38 -29.44 -9.45
CA THR A 205 18.14 -30.83 -9.85
C THR A 205 18.93 -31.77 -8.98
#